data_AF-A0A7Y5QVJ7-F1
#
_entry.id   AF-A0A7Y5QVJ7-F1
#
_cell.length_a   1.000
_cell.length_b   1.000
_cell.length_c   1.000
_cell.angle_alpha   90.00
_cell.angle_beta   90.00
_cell.angle_gamma   90.00
#
_symmetry.space_group_name_H-M   'P 1'
#
loop_
_entity.id
_entity.type
_entity.pdbx_description
1 polymer ?
#
loop_
_entity_poly.entity_id
_entity_poly.type
_entity_poly.pdbx_seq_one_letter_code
_entity_poly.pdbx_strand_id
1 'polypeptide(L)'
;MVATACTEKLGSGRACPDLCPIQEVFIADTTIQGVVVDSTVFAGPAIGSEPRILLATRADGSIDLRGVVRFDTLPSTFSLTKSGTAVTDTIRGVLQSRLVLIAGDTSTRFIPKGDSVVIAAYDVDTTGVPDTAVAPVAALFVPSRKLGEGRFPSALAVDTMRIPLNDSIVGARMVGHGRLRIGLRIESGGNTTIRLSSTSGGSEPMLKYRAFSGADTTSKDTLLTWFPTSRSPADDKVVEAQLADYTLVVKGTPPPPPGVFAVGGIPGRRTYLAFDVPKRLLDSTQIVRATLRLTQLPSPTAQPQDTASLEALLGTAKAVVGDIAKRTLFHEPVTYDATGRIIGAISGLPQVRLKTDTTAVRSIEVAPILRRWSGVDSTVVPHTIVLQLPTEGTDLTELWFYSLESSSTTRPTLQITYVPRNAPGIP
;
A
#
# COMPACT_ATOMS: atom_id res chain seq x y z
N MET A 1 -30.36 41.47 -35.11
CA MET A 1 -30.33 40.90 -36.48
C MET A 1 -29.76 39.50 -36.35
N VAL A 2 -30.49 38.52 -36.84
CA VAL A 2 -30.40 37.09 -36.49
C VAL A 2 -29.19 36.42 -37.14
N ALA A 3 -28.44 35.63 -36.37
CA ALA A 3 -27.39 34.76 -36.88
C ALA A 3 -28.01 33.53 -37.55
N THR A 4 -27.78 33.36 -38.85
CA THR A 4 -28.13 32.15 -39.60
C THR A 4 -27.03 31.10 -39.41
N ALA A 5 -27.31 30.10 -38.59
CA ALA A 5 -26.52 28.88 -38.49
C ALA A 5 -26.87 27.95 -39.66
N CYS A 6 -25.87 27.49 -40.40
CA CYS A 6 -26.00 26.34 -41.28
C CYS A 6 -26.24 25.09 -40.42
N THR A 7 -27.45 24.55 -40.48
CA THR A 7 -27.78 23.24 -39.92
C THR A 7 -27.38 22.18 -40.94
N GLU A 8 -26.21 21.55 -40.76
CA GLU A 8 -25.93 20.31 -41.47
C GLU A 8 -26.80 19.20 -40.88
N LYS A 9 -27.86 18.86 -41.62
CA LYS A 9 -28.52 17.56 -41.52
C LYS A 9 -27.51 16.50 -41.95
N LEU A 10 -26.99 15.73 -41.00
CA LEU A 10 -26.44 14.40 -41.27
C LEU A 10 -27.60 13.48 -41.72
N GLY A 11 -28.07 13.68 -42.94
CA GLY A 11 -28.89 12.73 -43.66
C GLY A 11 -28.07 11.48 -43.86
N SER A 12 -28.64 10.34 -43.46
CA SER A 12 -28.12 9.00 -43.65
C SER A 12 -27.50 8.85 -45.04
N GLY A 13 -26.17 8.69 -45.07
CA GLY A 13 -25.41 8.42 -46.27
C GLY A 13 -25.77 7.05 -46.85
N ARG A 14 -26.79 7.00 -47.71
CA ARG A 14 -26.89 6.01 -48.79
C ARG A 14 -26.05 6.54 -49.96
N ALA A 15 -24.73 6.54 -49.78
CA ALA A 15 -23.80 6.77 -50.88
C ALA A 15 -23.31 5.41 -51.39
N CYS A 16 -23.52 5.16 -52.70
CA CYS A 16 -22.98 4.08 -53.54
C CYS A 16 -22.48 2.79 -52.83
N PRO A 17 -23.27 1.70 -52.83
CA PRO A 17 -22.81 0.37 -52.38
C PRO A 17 -21.58 -0.16 -53.16
N ASP A 18 -21.39 0.29 -54.40
CA ASP A 18 -20.31 -0.16 -55.28
C ASP A 18 -18.96 0.52 -54.99
N LEU A 19 -18.96 1.69 -54.32
CA LEU A 19 -17.73 2.43 -53.98
C LEU A 19 -17.30 2.23 -52.51
N CYS A 20 -18.19 1.69 -51.68
CA CYS A 20 -17.90 1.21 -50.34
C CYS A 20 -18.54 -0.18 -50.21
N PRO A 21 -17.93 -1.25 -50.75
CA PRO A 21 -18.41 -2.59 -50.43
C PRO A 21 -18.44 -2.68 -48.91
N ILE A 22 -19.60 -3.04 -48.35
CA ILE A 22 -19.72 -3.33 -46.93
C ILE A 22 -18.85 -4.57 -46.72
N GLN A 23 -17.57 -4.35 -46.43
CA GLN A 23 -16.67 -5.42 -46.05
C GLN A 23 -17.15 -5.83 -44.66
N GLU A 24 -17.89 -6.94 -44.61
CA GLU A 24 -18.25 -7.57 -43.35
C GLU A 24 -16.94 -7.87 -42.61
N VAL A 25 -16.63 -7.07 -41.60
CA VAL A 25 -15.47 -7.28 -40.76
C VAL A 25 -15.74 -8.53 -39.93
N PHE A 26 -15.09 -9.63 -40.27
CA PHE A 26 -15.19 -10.86 -39.49
C PHE A 26 -14.52 -10.66 -38.13
N ILE A 27 -15.33 -10.66 -37.08
CA ILE A 27 -14.88 -10.57 -35.69
C ILE A 27 -14.89 -11.98 -35.10
N ALA A 28 -13.72 -12.44 -34.65
CA ALA A 28 -13.57 -13.70 -33.93
C ALA A 28 -13.46 -13.44 -32.42
N ASP A 29 -14.02 -14.35 -31.61
CA ASP A 29 -13.85 -14.37 -30.16
C ASP A 29 -13.24 -15.71 -29.73
N THR A 30 -12.23 -15.65 -28.87
CA THR A 30 -11.56 -16.83 -28.33
C THR A 30 -11.29 -16.66 -26.85
N THR A 31 -11.45 -17.72 -26.08
CA THR A 31 -11.07 -17.76 -24.66
C THR A 31 -9.89 -18.69 -24.48
N ILE A 32 -8.82 -18.18 -23.87
CA ILE A 32 -7.60 -18.94 -23.60
C ILE A 32 -7.54 -19.23 -22.10
N GLN A 33 -7.40 -20.50 -21.76
CA GLN A 33 -6.96 -20.94 -20.43
C GLN A 33 -5.43 -20.97 -20.38
N GLY A 34 -4.83 -19.83 -20.73
CA GLY A 34 -3.41 -19.74 -21.06
C GLY A 34 -2.51 -19.45 -19.87
N VAL A 35 -3.05 -19.35 -18.66
CA VAL A 35 -2.22 -19.11 -17.47
C VAL A 35 -1.37 -20.34 -17.20
N VAL A 36 -0.07 -20.21 -17.43
CA VAL A 36 0.93 -21.26 -17.22
C VAL A 36 1.56 -21.18 -15.84
N VAL A 37 1.55 -19.99 -15.25
CA VAL A 37 2.01 -19.74 -13.88
C VAL A 37 1.09 -18.70 -13.27
N ASP A 38 0.54 -19.01 -12.10
CA ASP A 38 0.10 -17.99 -11.17
C ASP A 38 0.77 -18.16 -9.81
N SER A 39 1.04 -17.04 -9.16
CA SER A 39 1.63 -17.06 -7.83
C SER A 39 1.31 -15.78 -7.10
N THR A 40 0.88 -15.93 -5.84
CA THR A 40 0.87 -14.82 -4.88
C THR A 40 2.26 -14.67 -4.31
N VAL A 41 2.83 -13.48 -4.44
CA VAL A 41 4.15 -13.16 -3.89
C VAL A 41 4.05 -11.95 -2.97
N PHE A 42 4.86 -11.97 -1.91
CA PHE A 42 5.11 -10.76 -1.14
C PHE A 42 5.96 -9.81 -1.98
N ALA A 43 5.43 -8.65 -2.32
CA ALA A 43 6.09 -7.69 -3.21
C ALA A 43 6.40 -6.35 -2.53
N GLY A 44 5.97 -6.14 -1.28
CA GLY A 44 6.27 -4.94 -0.51
C GLY A 44 5.04 -4.31 0.13
N PRO A 45 5.14 -3.04 0.54
CA PRO A 45 6.37 -2.25 0.75
C PRO A 45 7.39 -2.94 1.68
N ALA A 46 8.67 -2.60 1.53
CA ALA A 46 9.68 -2.99 2.50
C ALA A 46 9.37 -2.31 3.84
N ILE A 47 9.77 -2.93 4.94
CA ILE A 47 9.61 -2.37 6.28
C ILE A 47 10.23 -0.96 6.36
N GLY A 48 9.46 0.02 6.83
CA GLY A 48 9.86 1.42 6.90
C GLY A 48 9.69 2.24 5.61
N SER A 49 9.37 1.59 4.50
CA SER A 49 9.00 2.27 3.26
C SER A 49 7.50 2.47 3.11
N GLU A 50 6.70 2.06 4.11
CA GLU A 50 5.25 2.19 4.05
C GLU A 50 4.84 3.66 4.19
N PRO A 51 4.05 4.23 3.26
CA PRO A 51 3.64 5.63 3.32
C PRO A 51 2.75 5.95 4.52
N ARG A 52 2.34 4.94 5.30
CA ARG A 52 1.54 5.05 6.52
C ARG A 52 1.95 3.95 7.51
N ILE A 53 1.91 4.27 8.80
CA ILE A 53 2.02 3.27 9.88
C ILE A 53 0.60 2.75 10.17
N LEU A 54 0.38 1.46 9.98
CA LEU A 54 -0.92 0.83 10.19
C LEU A 54 -1.01 0.20 11.58
N LEU A 55 -1.92 0.70 12.41
CA LEU A 55 -2.30 0.04 13.65
C LEU A 55 -3.62 -0.69 13.41
N ALA A 56 -3.68 -1.98 13.73
CA ALA A 56 -4.93 -2.72 13.64
C ALA A 56 -5.00 -3.85 14.64
N THR A 57 -6.20 -4.11 15.11
CA THR A 57 -6.50 -5.25 15.98
C THR A 57 -7.88 -5.78 15.67
N ARG A 58 -8.06 -7.09 15.80
CA ARG A 58 -9.37 -7.76 15.75
C ARG A 58 -9.64 -8.46 17.07
N ALA A 59 -10.89 -8.50 17.48
CA ALA A 59 -11.29 -9.08 18.77
C ALA A 59 -11.02 -10.59 18.86
N ASP A 60 -10.97 -11.28 17.72
CA ASP A 60 -10.62 -12.70 17.61
C ASP A 60 -9.10 -12.97 17.59
N GLY A 61 -8.27 -11.92 17.62
CA GLY A 61 -6.82 -12.03 17.57
C GLY A 61 -6.25 -12.47 16.21
N SER A 62 -7.06 -12.42 15.14
CA SER A 62 -6.64 -12.74 13.76
C SER A 62 -5.68 -11.70 13.18
N ILE A 63 -5.80 -10.44 13.60
CA ILE A 63 -4.94 -9.32 13.19
C ILE A 63 -4.34 -8.65 14.42
N ASP A 64 -3.04 -8.41 14.39
CA ASP A 64 -2.26 -7.64 15.36
C ASP A 64 -1.17 -6.89 14.62
N LEU A 65 -1.42 -5.61 14.37
CA LEU A 65 -0.48 -4.69 13.73
C LEU A 65 -0.13 -3.57 14.70
N ARG A 66 1.16 -3.33 14.83
CA ARG A 66 1.72 -2.37 15.77
C ARG A 66 2.59 -1.38 15.01
N GLY A 67 2.77 -0.20 15.56
CA GLY A 67 3.68 0.81 15.01
C GLY A 67 4.99 0.82 15.77
N VAL A 68 6.07 1.21 15.13
CA VAL A 68 7.32 1.56 15.80
C VAL A 68 7.77 2.92 15.28
N VAL A 69 8.18 3.80 16.19
CA VAL A 69 8.76 5.11 15.89
C VAL A 69 10.08 5.23 16.67
N ARG A 70 11.18 5.52 15.98
CA ARG A 70 12.52 5.53 16.57
C ARG A 70 13.03 6.96 16.68
N PHE A 71 13.66 7.24 17.81
CA PHE A 71 14.45 8.44 18.08
C PHE A 71 15.82 7.97 18.56
N ASP A 72 16.63 7.47 17.62
CA ASP A 72 17.96 6.94 17.92
C ASP A 72 18.99 8.04 18.17
N THR A 73 18.68 9.27 17.78
CA THR A 73 19.40 10.47 18.22
C THR A 73 18.45 11.30 19.04
N LEU A 74 18.76 11.57 20.30
CA LEU A 74 18.06 12.58 21.10
C LEU A 74 19.03 13.73 21.40
N PRO A 75 18.56 14.99 21.40
CA PRO A 75 19.42 16.11 21.75
C PRO A 75 19.72 16.08 23.25
N SER A 76 20.91 16.53 23.61
CA SER A 76 21.31 16.74 25.01
C SER A 76 21.35 18.20 25.41
N THR A 77 21.13 19.11 24.45
CA THR A 77 21.20 20.55 24.63
C THR A 77 20.03 21.24 23.96
N PHE A 78 19.69 22.44 24.43
CA PHE A 78 18.66 23.27 23.84
C PHE A 78 19.05 24.75 23.91
N SER A 79 18.47 25.55 23.02
CA SER A 79 18.70 27.00 23.02
C SER A 79 17.57 27.71 23.78
N LEU A 80 17.94 28.64 24.64
CA LEU A 80 17.03 29.44 25.45
C LEU A 80 17.48 30.90 25.43
N THR A 81 16.54 31.82 25.64
CA THR A 81 16.85 33.25 25.68
C THR A 81 17.05 33.69 27.14
N LYS A 82 18.28 34.00 27.52
CA LYS A 82 18.63 34.59 28.83
C LYS A 82 18.98 36.06 28.61
N SER A 83 18.22 36.97 29.23
CA SER A 83 18.46 38.42 29.15
C SER A 83 18.59 38.96 27.71
N GLY A 84 17.76 38.47 26.79
CA GLY A 84 17.78 38.88 25.38
C GLY A 84 18.85 38.23 24.51
N THR A 85 19.68 37.34 25.05
CA THR A 85 20.72 36.61 24.30
C THR A 85 20.37 35.13 24.19
N ALA A 86 20.55 34.54 23.00
CA ALA A 86 20.41 33.10 22.81
C ALA A 86 21.61 32.37 23.44
N VAL A 87 21.32 31.46 24.37
CA VAL A 87 22.31 30.64 25.09
C VAL A 87 21.96 29.18 24.88
N THR A 88 22.96 28.36 24.57
CA THR A 88 22.82 26.90 24.55
C THR A 88 23.02 26.35 25.96
N ASP A 89 22.08 25.54 26.44
CA ASP A 89 22.11 24.93 27.76
C ASP A 89 21.89 23.42 27.67
N THR A 90 22.27 22.69 28.72
CA THR A 90 22.15 21.24 28.78
C THR A 90 20.78 20.83 29.29
N ILE A 91 20.17 19.82 28.67
CA ILE A 91 18.91 19.24 29.13
C ILE A 91 19.21 18.44 30.41
N ARG A 92 18.59 18.84 31.53
CA ARG A 92 18.66 18.09 32.81
C ARG A 92 17.39 17.28 33.09
N GLY A 93 16.32 17.60 32.39
CA GLY A 93 15.09 16.84 32.42
C GLY A 93 14.07 17.41 31.46
N VAL A 94 12.92 16.75 31.40
CA VAL A 94 11.82 17.12 30.50
C VAL A 94 10.48 17.10 31.23
N LEU A 95 9.53 17.85 30.69
CA LEU A 95 8.15 17.92 31.15
C LEU A 95 7.18 17.91 29.98
N GLN A 96 5.96 17.44 30.22
CA GLN A 96 4.89 17.43 29.22
C GLN A 96 5.27 16.69 27.92
N SER A 97 6.05 15.62 28.07
CA SER A 97 6.46 14.75 26.98
C SER A 97 5.24 14.12 26.34
N ARG A 98 5.20 14.17 25.01
CA ARG A 98 4.12 13.59 24.24
C ARG A 98 4.61 13.15 22.87
N LEU A 99 4.13 12.00 22.42
CA LEU A 99 4.20 11.61 21.03
C LEU A 99 3.00 12.22 20.30
N VAL A 100 3.30 12.97 19.24
CA VAL A 100 2.31 13.57 18.35
C VAL A 100 2.26 12.73 17.09
N LEU A 101 1.08 12.21 16.78
CA LEU A 101 0.79 11.37 15.63
C LEU A 101 -0.22 12.08 14.75
N ILE A 102 -0.03 12.02 13.44
CA ILE A 102 -0.94 12.63 12.46
C ILE A 102 -1.75 11.50 11.81
N ALA A 103 -3.08 11.62 11.79
CA ALA A 103 -3.94 10.68 11.10
C ALA A 103 -3.66 10.76 9.58
N GLY A 104 -3.34 9.61 8.97
CA GLY A 104 -2.81 9.55 7.62
C GLY A 104 -3.83 9.68 6.48
N ASP A 105 -5.12 9.56 6.79
CA ASP A 105 -6.21 9.73 5.84
C ASP A 105 -7.50 10.11 6.58
N THR A 106 -8.14 11.20 6.17
CA THR A 106 -9.44 11.65 6.72
C THR A 106 -10.63 10.99 6.02
N SER A 107 -10.41 10.28 4.91
CA SER A 107 -11.43 9.77 3.98
C SER A 107 -11.74 8.27 4.11
N THR A 108 -10.82 7.42 4.55
CA THR A 108 -11.05 5.96 4.70
C THR A 108 -11.08 5.52 6.17
N ARG A 109 -12.13 5.93 6.89
CA ARG A 109 -12.26 5.68 8.33
C ARG A 109 -12.87 4.30 8.61
N PHE A 110 -12.09 3.40 9.19
CA PHE A 110 -12.63 2.27 9.97
C PHE A 110 -12.20 2.39 11.42
N ILE A 111 -12.65 3.46 12.07
CA ILE A 111 -12.76 3.47 13.53
C ILE A 111 -14.16 2.93 13.80
N PRO A 112 -14.30 1.77 14.46
CA PRO A 112 -15.61 1.24 14.79
C PRO A 112 -16.42 2.31 15.53
N LYS A 113 -17.74 2.30 15.31
CA LYS A 113 -18.70 3.09 16.08
C LYS A 113 -18.68 2.63 17.54
N GLY A 114 -17.65 3.03 18.27
CA GLY A 114 -17.50 2.90 19.70
C GLY A 114 -17.07 4.24 20.30
N ASP A 115 -17.18 4.38 21.62
CA ASP A 115 -17.01 5.66 22.30
C ASP A 115 -15.56 6.19 22.24
N SER A 116 -14.56 5.30 22.23
CA SER A 116 -13.14 5.66 22.07
C SER A 116 -12.23 4.47 21.72
N VAL A 117 -11.11 4.75 21.08
CA VAL A 117 -9.97 3.83 20.90
C VAL A 117 -8.85 4.23 21.87
N VAL A 118 -8.20 3.24 22.50
CA VAL A 118 -7.01 3.48 23.33
C VAL A 118 -5.78 3.00 22.59
N ILE A 119 -4.82 3.90 22.40
CA ILE A 119 -3.49 3.59 21.86
C ILE A 119 -2.49 3.77 22.98
N ALA A 120 -1.72 2.72 23.27
CA ALA A 120 -0.62 2.76 24.23
C ALA A 120 0.73 2.84 23.52
N ALA A 121 1.64 3.58 24.15
CA ALA A 121 3.03 3.71 23.78
C ALA A 121 3.89 2.86 24.72
N TYR A 122 4.85 2.11 24.16
CA TYR A 122 5.74 1.19 24.87
C TYR A 122 7.20 1.48 24.53
N ASP A 123 8.11 1.26 25.47
CA ASP A 123 9.54 1.27 25.22
C ASP A 123 9.96 -0.05 24.56
N VAL A 124 10.20 0.02 23.25
CA VAL A 124 10.64 -1.12 22.44
C VAL A 124 12.13 -1.03 22.10
N ASP A 125 12.89 -0.21 22.82
CA ASP A 125 14.35 -0.22 22.72
C ASP A 125 14.91 -1.55 23.24
N THR A 126 15.83 -2.12 22.47
CA THR A 126 16.49 -3.39 22.75
C THR A 126 17.88 -3.42 22.11
N THR A 127 18.72 -4.32 22.61
CA THR A 127 20.08 -4.54 22.11
C THR A 127 20.26 -6.02 21.77
N GLY A 128 21.11 -6.34 20.80
CA GLY A 128 21.40 -7.72 20.42
C GLY A 128 20.31 -8.44 19.60
N VAL A 129 19.29 -7.70 19.15
CA VAL A 129 18.21 -8.22 18.32
C VAL A 129 18.13 -7.39 17.04
N PRO A 130 18.01 -8.01 15.85
CA PRO A 130 17.76 -7.26 14.61
C PRO A 130 16.46 -6.47 14.70
N ASP A 131 16.47 -5.21 14.30
CA ASP A 131 15.29 -4.33 14.38
C ASP A 131 14.11 -4.79 13.50
N THR A 132 14.40 -5.63 12.52
CA THR A 132 13.43 -6.29 11.62
C THR A 132 12.86 -7.59 12.20
N ALA A 133 13.37 -8.07 13.33
CA ALA A 133 12.90 -9.32 13.95
C ALA A 133 11.54 -9.10 14.64
N VAL A 134 10.48 -9.59 14.01
CA VAL A 134 9.10 -9.34 14.46
C VAL A 134 8.82 -9.85 15.87
N ALA A 135 9.08 -11.13 16.14
CA ALA A 135 8.70 -11.75 17.42
C ALA A 135 9.45 -11.14 18.63
N PRO A 136 10.77 -10.89 18.57
CA PRO A 136 11.47 -10.21 19.66
C PRO A 136 10.95 -8.79 19.95
N VAL A 137 10.71 -7.97 18.93
CA VAL A 137 10.17 -6.61 19.12
C VAL A 137 8.74 -6.67 19.66
N ALA A 138 7.92 -7.60 19.17
CA ALA A 138 6.55 -7.81 19.64
C ALA A 138 6.49 -8.22 21.12
N ALA A 139 7.50 -8.94 21.63
CA ALA A 139 7.59 -9.33 23.04
C ALA A 139 7.85 -8.16 24.00
N LEU A 140 8.26 -6.99 23.50
CA LEU A 140 8.54 -5.80 24.32
C LEU A 140 7.27 -5.00 24.67
N PHE A 141 6.13 -5.30 24.05
CA PHE A 141 4.84 -4.65 24.31
C PHE A 141 4.18 -5.23 25.56
N VAL A 142 4.81 -5.02 26.71
CA VAL A 142 4.38 -5.50 28.03
C VAL A 142 4.12 -4.34 28.98
N PRO A 143 3.22 -4.48 29.97
CA PRO A 143 2.84 -3.38 30.86
C PRO A 143 4.02 -2.69 31.57
N SER A 144 5.06 -3.43 31.93
CA SER A 144 6.27 -2.88 32.58
C SER A 144 7.08 -1.93 31.70
N ARG A 145 6.87 -1.95 30.38
CA ARG A 145 7.51 -1.08 29.40
C ARG A 145 6.58 0.02 28.89
N LYS A 146 5.39 0.19 29.46
CA LYS A 146 4.43 1.20 29.01
C LYS A 146 4.95 2.61 29.33
N LEU A 147 5.08 3.43 28.29
CA LEU A 147 5.49 4.84 28.38
C LEU A 147 4.29 5.76 28.63
N GLY A 148 3.11 5.38 28.15
CA GLY A 148 1.88 6.15 28.31
C GLY A 148 0.76 5.65 27.40
N GLU A 149 -0.39 6.31 27.44
CA GLU A 149 -1.54 5.98 26.61
C GLU A 149 -2.37 7.22 26.27
N GLY A 150 -3.05 7.17 25.12
CA GLY A 150 -4.02 8.16 24.70
C GLY A 150 -5.36 7.51 24.41
N ARG A 151 -6.43 8.13 24.90
CA ARG A 151 -7.82 7.75 24.58
C ARG A 151 -8.37 8.72 23.55
N PHE A 152 -8.78 8.19 22.41
CA PHE A 152 -9.22 8.97 21.26
C PHE A 152 -10.67 8.63 20.95
N PRO A 153 -11.60 9.59 21.10
CA PRO A 153 -12.96 9.42 20.61
C PRO A 153 -12.96 9.09 19.13
N SER A 154 -13.85 8.20 18.71
CA SER A 154 -13.97 7.78 17.31
C SER A 154 -14.20 8.95 16.34
N ALA A 155 -14.80 10.05 16.83
CA ALA A 155 -15.00 11.29 16.10
C ALA A 155 -13.75 12.20 16.00
N LEU A 156 -12.76 12.07 16.91
CA LEU A 156 -11.60 12.99 17.04
C LEU A 156 -10.29 12.46 16.46
N ALA A 157 -10.22 11.18 16.07
CA ALA A 157 -9.02 10.58 15.48
C ALA A 157 -8.81 10.96 14.00
N VAL A 158 -9.00 12.24 13.69
CA VAL A 158 -9.12 12.76 12.32
C VAL A 158 -8.08 13.79 11.94
N ASP A 159 -7.20 14.15 12.87
CA ASP A 159 -6.15 15.11 12.56
C ASP A 159 -4.89 14.79 13.35
N THR A 160 -4.87 15.15 14.64
CA THR A 160 -3.68 15.01 15.47
C THR A 160 -3.99 14.26 16.75
N MET A 161 -3.36 13.10 16.93
CA MET A 161 -3.39 12.32 18.16
C MET A 161 -2.17 12.65 19.02
N ARG A 162 -2.38 12.83 20.32
CA ARG A 162 -1.31 13.13 21.29
C ARG A 162 -1.34 12.09 22.38
N ILE A 163 -0.27 11.30 22.47
CA ILE A 163 -0.08 10.31 23.53
C ILE A 163 0.87 10.92 24.56
N PRO A 164 0.42 11.26 25.78
CA PRO A 164 1.32 11.67 26.85
C PRO A 164 2.30 10.54 27.16
N LEU A 165 3.56 10.89 27.40
CA LEU A 165 4.63 9.96 27.74
C LEU A 165 5.16 10.26 29.14
N ASN A 166 5.72 9.25 29.80
CA ASN A 166 6.37 9.41 31.09
C ASN A 166 7.62 10.29 30.98
N ASP A 167 7.53 11.50 31.55
CA ASP A 167 8.59 12.51 31.56
C ASP A 167 9.91 11.99 32.15
N SER A 168 9.85 11.18 33.21
CA SER A 168 11.07 10.65 33.84
C SER A 168 11.83 9.70 32.92
N ILE A 169 11.12 8.88 32.14
CA ILE A 169 11.73 7.93 31.20
C ILE A 169 12.31 8.69 30.01
N VAL A 170 11.53 9.61 29.41
CA VAL A 170 12.01 10.42 28.26
C VAL A 170 13.22 11.26 28.67
N GLY A 171 13.16 11.90 29.84
CA GLY A 171 14.26 12.69 30.39
C GLY A 171 15.51 11.86 30.65
N ALA A 172 15.36 10.67 31.26
CA ALA A 172 16.48 9.77 31.49
C ALA A 172 17.18 9.34 30.18
N ARG A 173 16.42 9.11 29.11
CA ARG A 173 17.00 8.81 27.78
C ARG A 173 17.78 10.01 27.21
N MET A 174 17.28 11.24 27.32
CA MET A 174 17.97 12.42 26.83
C MET A 174 19.26 12.73 27.61
N VAL A 175 19.19 12.67 28.94
CA VAL A 175 20.35 12.92 29.83
C VAL A 175 21.40 11.82 29.65
N GLY A 176 20.97 10.56 29.52
CA GLY A 176 21.86 9.43 29.33
C GLY A 176 22.38 9.24 27.90
N HIS A 177 22.05 10.14 26.97
CA HIS A 177 22.35 9.99 25.53
C HIS A 177 21.85 8.65 24.94
N GLY A 178 20.77 8.13 25.49
CA GLY A 178 20.15 6.89 25.07
C GLY A 178 19.25 7.07 23.85
N ARG A 179 18.91 5.95 23.23
CA ARG A 179 17.87 5.89 22.20
C ARG A 179 16.49 5.82 22.86
N LEU A 180 15.49 6.36 22.19
CA LEU A 180 14.09 6.15 22.54
C LEU A 180 13.37 5.54 21.35
N ARG A 181 12.90 4.30 21.50
CA ARG A 181 12.11 3.62 20.46
C ARG A 181 10.74 3.32 21.03
N ILE A 182 9.72 3.86 20.38
CA ILE A 182 8.35 3.84 20.87
C ILE A 182 7.53 2.87 20.02
N GLY A 183 7.05 1.80 20.65
CA GLY A 183 6.06 0.90 20.08
C GLY A 183 4.65 1.42 20.32
N LEU A 184 3.79 1.34 19.31
CA LEU A 184 2.39 1.76 19.36
C LEU A 184 1.47 0.56 19.20
N ARG A 185 0.50 0.42 20.10
CA ARG A 185 -0.48 -0.69 20.06
C ARG A 185 -1.85 -0.20 20.45
N ILE A 186 -2.88 -0.68 19.74
CA ILE A 186 -4.27 -0.51 20.14
C ILE A 186 -4.55 -1.49 21.28
N GLU A 187 -4.95 -0.99 22.45
CA GLU A 187 -5.28 -1.80 23.64
C GLU A 187 -6.80 -2.01 23.79
N SER A 188 -7.60 -1.04 23.35
CA SER A 188 -9.06 -1.15 23.40
C SER A 188 -9.70 -0.52 22.18
N GLY A 189 -10.74 -1.15 21.65
CA GLY A 189 -11.45 -0.70 20.44
C GLY A 189 -12.14 -1.81 19.64
N GLY A 190 -12.04 -3.08 20.06
CA GLY A 190 -12.61 -4.20 19.31
C GLY A 190 -11.92 -4.35 17.95
N ASN A 191 -12.70 -4.43 16.86
CA ASN A 191 -12.16 -4.46 15.49
C ASN A 191 -11.84 -3.03 15.02
N THR A 192 -10.59 -2.60 15.18
CA THR A 192 -10.15 -1.23 14.87
C THR A 192 -8.98 -1.22 13.91
N THR A 193 -8.98 -0.28 12.97
CA THR A 193 -7.85 0.03 12.10
C THR A 193 -7.60 1.54 12.10
N ILE A 194 -6.35 1.96 12.32
CA ILE A 194 -5.91 3.36 12.32
C ILE A 194 -4.68 3.47 11.42
N ARG A 195 -4.72 4.39 10.46
CA ARG A 195 -3.57 4.78 9.64
C ARG A 195 -2.96 6.04 10.20
N LEU A 196 -1.69 5.96 10.57
CA LEU A 196 -0.89 7.10 10.98
C LEU A 196 0.02 7.52 9.83
N SER A 197 0.35 8.78 9.76
CA SER A 197 1.35 9.28 8.85
C SER A 197 2.73 8.73 9.22
N SER A 198 3.59 8.55 8.23
CA SER A 198 4.95 8.03 8.35
C SER A 198 5.95 9.01 7.74
N THR A 199 7.23 8.84 8.07
CA THR A 199 8.33 9.62 7.48
C THR A 199 8.36 9.46 5.96
N SER A 200 8.19 8.24 5.44
CA SER A 200 8.15 7.97 4.00
C SER A 200 6.88 8.55 3.32
N GLY A 201 5.80 8.74 4.06
CA GLY A 201 4.57 9.38 3.61
C GLY A 201 4.60 10.90 3.59
N GLY A 202 5.73 11.53 3.95
CA GLY A 202 5.94 12.98 3.95
C GLY A 202 5.39 13.73 5.18
N SER A 203 4.83 13.00 6.15
CA SER A 203 4.27 13.55 7.39
C SER A 203 4.66 12.66 8.55
N GLU A 204 5.63 13.10 9.35
CA GLU A 204 6.29 12.26 10.33
C GLU A 204 5.71 12.40 11.76
N PRO A 205 5.68 11.32 12.55
CA PRO A 205 5.47 11.39 14.00
C PRO A 205 6.45 12.35 14.68
N MET A 206 6.04 13.03 15.74
CA MET A 206 6.94 13.96 16.46
C MET A 206 6.98 13.68 17.95
N LEU A 207 8.17 13.71 18.54
CA LEU A 207 8.35 13.81 19.98
C LEU A 207 8.33 15.30 20.38
N LYS A 208 7.39 15.69 21.25
CA LYS A 208 7.33 17.04 21.81
C LYS A 208 7.47 17.01 23.32
N TYR A 209 8.27 17.91 23.86
CA TYR A 209 8.53 17.99 25.30
C TYR A 209 9.03 19.39 25.65
N ARG A 210 8.99 19.74 26.94
CA ARG A 210 9.61 20.94 27.46
C ARG A 210 10.89 20.57 28.18
N ALA A 211 12.03 21.07 27.72
CA ALA A 211 13.29 20.88 28.42
C ALA A 211 13.44 21.91 29.55
N PHE A 212 14.21 21.55 30.57
CA PHE A 212 14.68 22.46 31.61
C PHE A 212 16.15 22.19 31.94
N SER A 213 16.86 23.26 32.34
CA SER A 213 18.32 23.26 32.57
C SER A 213 18.75 23.25 34.05
N GLY A 214 17.80 23.35 34.99
CA GLY A 214 18.05 23.47 36.43
C GLY A 214 17.22 22.53 37.30
N ALA A 215 17.31 22.67 38.63
CA ALA A 215 16.51 21.88 39.58
C ALA A 215 15.04 22.32 39.65
N ASP A 216 14.73 23.48 39.09
CA ASP A 216 13.37 24.00 39.07
C ASP A 216 12.54 23.33 37.96
N THR A 217 11.78 22.32 38.36
CA THR A 217 10.84 21.60 37.49
C THR A 217 9.55 22.39 37.22
N THR A 218 9.41 23.62 37.74
CA THR A 218 8.27 24.50 37.43
C THR A 218 8.59 25.44 36.27
N SER A 219 9.88 25.72 36.04
CA SER A 219 10.37 26.52 34.93
C SER A 219 10.31 25.76 33.61
N LYS A 220 9.41 26.20 32.73
CA LYS A 220 9.16 25.63 31.40
C LYS A 220 9.99 26.36 30.34
N ASP A 221 11.30 26.10 30.32
CA ASP A 221 12.26 26.92 29.56
C ASP A 221 11.95 26.97 28.05
N THR A 222 11.76 25.82 27.38
CA THR A 222 11.54 25.79 25.92
C THR A 222 10.76 24.56 25.49
N LEU A 223 9.75 24.74 24.61
CA LEU A 223 9.08 23.63 23.94
C LEU A 223 9.91 23.17 22.74
N LEU A 224 10.35 21.92 22.76
CA LEU A 224 11.13 21.31 21.71
C LEU A 224 10.29 20.31 20.93
N THR A 225 10.58 20.21 19.65
CA THR A 225 10.02 19.21 18.74
C THR A 225 11.18 18.44 18.13
N TRP A 226 11.08 17.12 18.13
CA TRP A 226 12.10 16.24 17.62
C TRP A 226 11.49 15.18 16.71
N PHE A 227 12.22 14.82 15.66
CA PHE A 227 11.74 13.99 14.57
C PHE A 227 12.35 12.59 14.61
N PRO A 228 11.66 11.58 14.03
CA PRO A 228 12.11 10.21 14.08
C PRO A 228 13.44 10.07 13.34
N THR A 229 14.35 9.29 13.94
CA THR A 229 15.63 8.95 13.34
C THR A 229 15.98 7.53 13.72
N SER A 230 16.60 6.81 12.80
CA SER A 230 17.15 5.49 13.01
C SER A 230 18.65 5.53 12.73
N ARG A 231 19.42 4.76 13.52
CA ARG A 231 20.88 4.59 13.38
C ARG A 231 21.27 3.11 13.27
N SER A 232 20.30 2.22 13.07
CA SER A 232 20.58 0.80 12.85
C SER A 232 19.62 0.17 11.84
N PRO A 233 20.10 -0.75 10.99
CA PRO A 233 21.48 -1.27 10.93
C PRO A 233 22.49 -0.24 10.36
N ALA A 234 23.68 -0.12 10.94
CA ALA A 234 24.62 0.96 10.60
C ALA A 234 25.36 0.74 9.26
N ASP A 235 25.39 -0.51 8.82
CA ASP A 235 26.02 -1.03 7.60
C ASP A 235 25.14 -0.89 6.35
N ASP A 236 23.83 -0.68 6.52
CA ASP A 236 22.90 -0.43 5.42
C ASP A 236 22.17 0.90 5.64
N LYS A 237 22.67 1.97 4.99
CA LYS A 237 22.11 3.32 5.12
C LYS A 237 20.69 3.46 4.56
N VAL A 238 20.29 2.60 3.63
CA VAL A 238 18.93 2.63 3.07
C VAL A 238 17.95 2.07 4.10
N VAL A 239 18.26 0.90 4.65
CA VAL A 239 17.43 0.28 5.70
C VAL A 239 17.48 1.11 6.98
N GLU A 240 18.64 1.67 7.33
CA GLU A 240 18.79 2.60 8.46
C GLU A 240 17.78 3.74 8.36
N ALA A 241 17.72 4.44 7.22
CA ALA A 241 16.80 5.56 7.02
C ALA A 241 15.32 5.11 7.04
N GLN A 242 15.01 3.97 6.42
CA GLN A 242 13.65 3.44 6.36
C GLN A 242 13.11 3.07 7.74
N LEU A 243 13.94 2.53 8.63
CA LEU A 243 13.46 2.07 9.93
C LEU A 243 13.11 3.20 10.92
N ALA A 244 13.21 4.48 10.56
CA ALA A 244 12.84 5.60 11.43
C ALA A 244 11.41 5.47 12.00
N ASP A 245 10.47 5.02 11.18
CA ASP A 245 9.17 4.53 11.61
C ASP A 245 8.65 3.44 10.68
N TYR A 246 7.87 2.49 11.19
CA TYR A 246 7.38 1.34 10.41
C TYR A 246 6.20 0.62 11.05
N THR A 247 5.52 -0.19 10.24
CA THR A 247 4.50 -1.13 10.73
C THR A 247 5.13 -2.47 11.10
N LEU A 248 4.98 -2.88 12.35
CA LEU A 248 5.31 -4.20 12.84
C LEU A 248 4.11 -5.14 12.64
N VAL A 249 4.21 -6.01 11.64
CA VAL A 249 3.18 -7.01 11.32
C VAL A 249 3.35 -8.23 12.23
N VAL A 250 2.73 -8.21 13.41
CA VAL A 250 2.76 -9.36 14.35
C VAL A 250 1.85 -10.48 13.85
N LYS A 251 0.64 -10.12 13.42
CA LYS A 251 -0.29 -10.99 12.69
C LYS A 251 -1.00 -10.19 11.61
N GLY A 252 -0.77 -10.56 10.36
CA GLY A 252 -1.37 -9.94 9.18
C GLY A 252 -2.57 -10.72 8.63
N THR A 253 -3.02 -10.38 7.43
CA THR A 253 -4.03 -11.15 6.69
C THR A 253 -3.54 -12.59 6.47
N PRO A 254 -4.43 -13.59 6.64
CA PRO A 254 -4.05 -14.99 6.52
C PRO A 254 -3.54 -15.29 5.11
N PRO A 255 -2.59 -16.22 4.93
CA PRO A 255 -2.18 -16.66 3.61
C PRO A 255 -3.38 -17.24 2.84
N PRO A 256 -3.45 -17.09 1.50
CA PRO A 256 -4.51 -17.72 0.74
C PRO A 256 -4.38 -19.25 0.83
N PRO A 257 -5.50 -19.99 0.90
CA PRO A 257 -5.48 -21.44 0.88
C PRO A 257 -5.03 -21.98 -0.50
N PRO A 258 -4.66 -23.27 -0.60
CA PRO A 258 -4.38 -23.90 -1.90
C PRO A 258 -5.51 -23.67 -2.90
N GLY A 259 -5.18 -23.49 -4.17
CA GLY A 259 -6.18 -23.14 -5.18
C GLY A 259 -6.60 -21.67 -5.20
N VAL A 260 -6.14 -20.82 -4.29
CA VAL A 260 -6.49 -19.39 -4.25
C VAL A 260 -5.25 -18.53 -4.32
N PHE A 261 -5.32 -17.41 -5.04
CA PHE A 261 -4.35 -16.33 -4.92
C PHE A 261 -4.98 -15.09 -4.30
N ALA A 262 -4.16 -14.27 -3.65
CA ALA A 262 -4.58 -13.05 -2.99
C ALA A 262 -3.81 -11.84 -3.53
N VAL A 263 -4.51 -10.71 -3.64
CA VAL A 263 -3.93 -9.41 -4.02
C VAL A 263 -4.21 -8.41 -2.91
N GLY A 264 -3.20 -7.68 -2.46
CA GLY A 264 -3.28 -6.70 -1.38
C GLY A 264 -3.02 -7.27 0.01
N GLY A 265 -3.76 -6.77 1.00
CA GLY A 265 -3.63 -7.16 2.40
C GLY A 265 -2.35 -6.67 3.06
N ILE A 266 -2.05 -7.25 4.22
CA ILE A 266 -0.81 -7.01 4.96
C ILE A 266 -0.29 -8.32 5.55
N PRO A 267 0.96 -8.74 5.33
CA PRO A 267 1.95 -8.10 4.46
C PRO A 267 1.46 -8.03 3.00
N GLY A 268 1.86 -6.99 2.26
CA GLY A 268 1.31 -6.69 0.93
C GLY A 268 1.66 -7.75 -0.12
N ARG A 269 0.63 -8.18 -0.87
CA ARG A 269 0.73 -9.26 -1.84
C ARG A 269 0.38 -8.78 -3.25
N ARG A 270 1.18 -9.21 -4.22
CA ARG A 270 0.85 -9.11 -5.65
C ARG A 270 0.63 -10.50 -6.21
N THR A 271 -0.17 -10.57 -7.26
CA THR A 271 -0.29 -11.80 -8.06
C THR A 271 0.44 -11.62 -9.37
N TYR A 272 1.30 -12.59 -9.69
CA TYR A 272 1.92 -12.72 -11.00
C TYR A 272 1.12 -13.73 -11.83
N LEU A 273 0.67 -13.33 -13.02
CA LEU A 273 0.00 -14.21 -13.98
C LEU A 273 0.83 -14.24 -15.28
N ALA A 274 1.39 -15.40 -15.63
CA ALA A 274 2.06 -15.60 -16.91
C ALA A 274 1.16 -16.35 -17.89
N PHE A 275 1.09 -15.86 -19.13
CA PHE A 275 0.22 -16.40 -20.16
C PHE A 275 1.02 -16.99 -21.33
N ASP A 276 0.61 -18.16 -21.80
CA ASP A 276 0.96 -18.68 -23.11
C ASP A 276 -0.10 -18.24 -24.12
N VAL A 277 0.19 -17.13 -24.81
CA VAL A 277 -0.69 -16.57 -25.86
C VAL A 277 -0.12 -16.95 -27.23
N PRO A 278 -0.87 -17.66 -28.08
CA PRO A 278 -0.41 -18.03 -29.41
C PRO A 278 0.01 -16.81 -30.24
N LYS A 279 1.22 -16.85 -30.83
CA LYS A 279 1.78 -15.76 -31.66
C LYS A 279 0.82 -15.27 -32.74
N ARG A 280 0.04 -16.17 -33.35
CA ARG A 280 -0.97 -15.81 -34.36
C ARG A 280 -1.96 -14.74 -33.88
N LEU A 281 -2.30 -14.73 -32.59
CA LEU A 281 -3.23 -13.75 -32.01
C LEU A 281 -2.55 -12.40 -31.75
N LEU A 282 -1.26 -12.40 -31.41
CA LEU A 282 -0.52 -11.17 -31.11
C LEU A 282 0.03 -10.47 -32.36
N ASP A 283 0.49 -11.24 -33.35
CA ASP A 283 1.26 -10.69 -34.48
C ASP A 283 0.44 -10.58 -35.78
N SER A 284 -0.63 -11.37 -35.91
CA SER A 284 -1.38 -11.51 -37.18
C SER A 284 -2.86 -11.13 -37.06
N THR A 285 -3.26 -10.47 -35.98
CA THR A 285 -4.64 -9.99 -35.79
C THR A 285 -4.65 -8.56 -35.29
N GLN A 286 -5.80 -7.90 -35.46
CA GLN A 286 -6.09 -6.67 -34.75
C GLN A 286 -6.95 -6.99 -33.53
N ILE A 287 -6.37 -6.84 -32.33
CA ILE A 287 -7.09 -7.03 -31.07
C ILE A 287 -8.07 -5.87 -30.89
N VAL A 288 -9.36 -6.19 -30.87
CA VAL A 288 -10.46 -5.24 -30.64
C VAL A 288 -10.74 -5.10 -29.15
N ARG A 289 -10.76 -6.23 -28.44
CA ARG A 289 -10.99 -6.30 -27.00
C ARG A 289 -10.21 -7.46 -26.40
N ALA A 290 -9.70 -7.28 -25.19
CA ALA A 290 -9.20 -8.37 -24.38
C ALA A 290 -9.64 -8.18 -22.93
N THR A 291 -10.13 -9.24 -22.32
CA THR A 291 -10.68 -9.23 -20.96
C THR A 291 -10.07 -10.35 -20.15
N LEU A 292 -9.39 -10.01 -19.07
CA LEU A 292 -8.99 -10.95 -18.03
C LEU A 292 -10.21 -11.27 -17.18
N ARG A 293 -10.62 -12.54 -17.16
CA ARG A 293 -11.71 -13.04 -16.34
C ARG A 293 -11.17 -13.77 -15.13
N LEU A 294 -11.53 -13.28 -13.94
CA LEU A 294 -11.14 -13.85 -12.66
C LEU A 294 -12.39 -14.25 -11.88
N THR A 295 -12.36 -15.40 -11.20
CA THR A 295 -13.45 -15.80 -10.31
C THR A 295 -13.09 -15.40 -8.88
N GLN A 296 -13.76 -14.37 -8.38
CA GLN A 296 -13.53 -13.82 -7.05
C GLN A 296 -14.17 -14.66 -5.96
N LEU A 297 -13.49 -14.74 -4.83
CA LEU A 297 -13.97 -15.26 -3.55
C LEU A 297 -14.08 -14.13 -2.51
N PRO A 298 -14.97 -14.26 -1.51
CA PRO A 298 -14.96 -13.37 -0.36
C PRO A 298 -13.62 -13.49 0.38
N SER A 299 -12.99 -12.36 0.68
CA SER A 299 -11.80 -12.35 1.54
C SER A 299 -12.22 -12.64 3.00
N PRO A 300 -11.40 -13.36 3.78
CA PRO A 300 -11.70 -13.68 5.18
C PRO A 300 -11.68 -12.45 6.10
N THR A 301 -11.00 -11.38 5.70
CA THR A 301 -10.91 -10.13 6.50
C THR A 301 -11.91 -9.07 6.06
N ALA A 302 -12.61 -9.32 4.94
CA ALA A 302 -13.57 -8.41 4.33
C ALA A 302 -14.69 -8.01 5.28
N GLN A 303 -15.03 -6.72 5.28
CA GLN A 303 -16.27 -6.20 5.85
C GLN A 303 -17.26 -5.83 4.74
N PRO A 304 -18.58 -5.79 5.01
CA PRO A 304 -19.60 -5.57 3.97
C PRO A 304 -19.50 -4.26 3.17
N GLN A 305 -18.78 -3.28 3.72
CA GLN A 305 -18.56 -1.97 3.09
C GLN A 305 -17.19 -1.85 2.41
N ASP A 306 -16.35 -2.87 2.54
CA ASP A 306 -14.99 -2.82 2.02
C ASP A 306 -15.00 -2.94 0.50
N THR A 307 -14.26 -2.03 -0.12
CA THR A 307 -14.02 -2.04 -1.56
C THR A 307 -12.54 -1.86 -1.83
N ALA A 308 -12.03 -2.55 -2.84
CA ALA A 308 -10.66 -2.49 -3.29
C ALA A 308 -10.60 -1.97 -4.72
N SER A 309 -9.61 -1.13 -5.03
CA SER A 309 -9.25 -0.83 -6.41
C SER A 309 -8.20 -1.83 -6.88
N LEU A 310 -8.59 -2.73 -7.78
CA LEU A 310 -7.70 -3.69 -8.41
C LEU A 310 -7.06 -3.08 -9.65
N GLU A 311 -5.77 -3.31 -9.81
CA GLU A 311 -5.01 -2.92 -11.00
C GLU A 311 -4.41 -4.12 -11.69
N ALA A 312 -4.43 -4.08 -13.03
CA ALA A 312 -3.72 -5.02 -13.88
C ALA A 312 -2.58 -4.27 -14.59
N LEU A 313 -1.35 -4.68 -14.31
CA LEU A 313 -0.14 -4.06 -14.82
C LEU A 313 0.56 -4.96 -15.82
N LEU A 314 1.21 -4.36 -16.82
CA LEU A 314 2.11 -5.10 -17.71
C LEU A 314 3.40 -5.44 -16.97
N GLY A 315 3.68 -6.73 -16.79
CA GLY A 315 4.99 -7.18 -16.31
C GLY A 315 6.04 -7.04 -17.40
N THR A 316 7.20 -6.50 -17.03
CA THR A 316 8.31 -6.19 -17.95
C THR A 316 9.61 -6.94 -17.60
N ALA A 317 9.55 -7.79 -16.56
CA ALA A 317 10.69 -8.60 -16.14
C ALA A 317 11.14 -9.57 -17.25
N LYS A 318 12.44 -9.64 -17.52
CA LYS A 318 13.02 -10.67 -18.38
C LYS A 318 12.96 -12.05 -17.72
N ALA A 319 12.86 -13.10 -18.53
CA ALA A 319 12.85 -14.49 -18.07
C ALA A 319 14.11 -14.90 -17.28
N VAL A 320 15.24 -14.21 -17.47
CA VAL A 320 16.48 -14.43 -16.70
C VAL A 320 16.33 -14.13 -15.21
N VAL A 321 15.39 -13.27 -14.82
CA VAL A 321 15.09 -13.02 -13.40
C VAL A 321 14.32 -14.23 -12.87
N GLY A 322 14.99 -15.24 -12.31
CA GLY A 322 14.32 -16.48 -11.87
C GLY A 322 13.32 -16.30 -10.72
N ASP A 323 13.51 -15.27 -9.89
CA ASP A 323 12.70 -14.97 -8.72
C ASP A 323 11.41 -14.23 -9.10
N ILE A 324 10.26 -14.89 -8.95
CA ILE A 324 8.93 -14.34 -9.28
C ILE A 324 8.60 -13.11 -8.41
N ALA A 325 9.01 -13.09 -7.15
CA ALA A 325 8.77 -11.94 -6.27
C ALA A 325 9.53 -10.70 -6.77
N LYS A 326 10.73 -10.87 -7.32
CA LYS A 326 11.44 -9.77 -7.98
C LYS A 326 10.77 -9.39 -9.30
N ARG A 327 10.26 -10.36 -10.07
CA ARG A 327 9.56 -10.06 -11.34
C ARG A 327 8.37 -9.15 -11.16
N THR A 328 7.60 -9.30 -10.09
CA THR A 328 6.43 -8.43 -9.81
C THR A 328 6.78 -6.99 -9.48
N LEU A 329 8.06 -6.67 -9.26
CA LEU A 329 8.55 -5.30 -9.11
C LEU A 329 8.87 -4.63 -10.45
N PHE A 330 9.09 -5.43 -11.51
CA PHE A 330 9.33 -4.92 -12.86
C PHE A 330 8.02 -4.90 -13.64
N HIS A 331 7.32 -3.78 -13.57
CA HIS A 331 6.14 -3.49 -14.36
C HIS A 331 6.22 -2.06 -14.91
N GLU A 332 5.41 -1.73 -15.91
CA GLU A 332 5.32 -0.33 -16.34
C GLU A 332 4.89 0.57 -15.17
N PRO A 333 5.53 1.75 -14.98
CA PRO A 333 5.28 2.60 -13.83
C PRO A 333 3.85 3.11 -13.87
N VAL A 334 3.16 3.04 -12.73
CA VAL A 334 1.89 3.74 -12.53
C VAL A 334 2.18 4.92 -11.63
N THR A 335 2.04 6.14 -12.15
CA THR A 335 1.98 7.34 -11.32
C THR A 335 0.54 7.71 -11.05
N TYR A 336 0.27 8.23 -9.85
CA TYR A 336 -1.01 8.79 -9.46
C TYR A 336 -0.85 10.27 -9.17
N ASP A 337 -1.85 11.08 -9.50
CA ASP A 337 -1.94 12.43 -8.93
C ASP A 337 -2.49 12.40 -7.50
N ALA A 338 -2.53 13.59 -6.89
CA ALA A 338 -3.09 13.83 -5.57
C ALA A 338 -4.59 13.47 -5.43
N THR A 339 -5.29 13.19 -6.54
CA THR A 339 -6.69 12.74 -6.55
C THR A 339 -6.84 11.22 -6.77
N GLY A 340 -5.72 10.49 -6.86
CA GLY A 340 -5.71 9.06 -7.13
C GLY A 340 -5.92 8.70 -8.61
N ARG A 341 -5.84 9.67 -9.53
CA ARG A 341 -5.95 9.42 -10.97
C ARG A 341 -4.62 8.97 -11.53
N ILE A 342 -4.66 7.95 -12.39
CA ILE A 342 -3.47 7.44 -13.08
C ILE A 342 -2.95 8.46 -14.10
N ILE A 343 -1.66 8.79 -14.01
CA ILE A 343 -0.92 9.67 -14.93
C ILE A 343 0.18 8.91 -15.70
N GLY A 344 0.58 7.70 -15.27
CA GLY A 344 1.74 7.00 -15.81
C GLY A 344 1.51 5.64 -16.48
N ALA A 345 0.29 5.07 -16.43
CA ALA A 345 0.07 3.72 -16.95
C ALA A 345 -0.09 3.68 -18.48
N ILE A 346 -0.09 2.46 -19.02
CA ILE A 346 -0.58 2.18 -20.37
C ILE A 346 -1.95 2.84 -20.53
N SER A 347 -2.04 3.80 -21.46
CA SER A 347 -3.27 4.53 -21.74
C SER A 347 -4.43 3.56 -21.99
N GLY A 348 -5.51 3.74 -21.24
CA GLY A 348 -6.73 2.94 -21.38
C GLY A 348 -6.87 1.73 -20.46
N LEU A 349 -5.97 1.49 -19.50
CA LEU A 349 -6.19 0.49 -18.45
C LEU A 349 -6.86 1.11 -17.20
N PRO A 350 -8.17 0.90 -16.98
CA PRO A 350 -8.85 1.44 -15.81
C PRO A 350 -8.54 0.61 -14.55
N GLN A 351 -8.48 1.28 -13.40
CA GLN A 351 -8.63 0.59 -12.12
C GLN A 351 -10.06 0.03 -12.01
N VAL A 352 -10.20 -1.17 -11.46
CA VAL A 352 -11.51 -1.80 -11.25
C VAL A 352 -11.82 -1.81 -9.76
N ARG A 353 -12.88 -1.10 -9.36
CA ARG A 353 -13.35 -1.11 -7.98
C ARG A 353 -14.22 -2.33 -7.71
N LEU A 354 -13.81 -3.16 -6.77
CA LEU A 354 -14.43 -4.44 -6.42
C LEU A 354 -14.85 -4.43 -4.95
N LYS A 355 -16.03 -4.98 -4.65
CA LYS A 355 -16.38 -5.36 -3.28
C LYS A 355 -15.52 -6.54 -2.86
N THR A 356 -15.11 -6.62 -1.59
CA THR A 356 -14.23 -7.69 -1.10
C THR A 356 -14.98 -8.88 -0.50
N ASP A 357 -16.26 -8.72 -0.15
CA ASP A 357 -17.10 -9.67 0.59
C ASP A 357 -17.98 -10.57 -0.30
N THR A 358 -17.63 -10.73 -1.57
CA THR A 358 -18.55 -11.30 -2.57
C THR A 358 -17.88 -12.35 -3.47
N THR A 359 -18.69 -13.31 -3.92
CA THR A 359 -18.33 -14.28 -4.95
C THR A 359 -18.88 -13.81 -6.28
N ALA A 360 -18.01 -13.53 -7.25
CA ALA A 360 -18.43 -13.08 -8.58
C ALA A 360 -17.34 -13.28 -9.62
N VAL A 361 -17.73 -13.45 -10.88
CA VAL A 361 -16.78 -13.37 -12.00
C VAL A 361 -16.49 -11.89 -12.29
N ARG A 362 -15.21 -11.53 -12.31
CA ARG A 362 -14.71 -10.18 -12.61
C ARG A 362 -14.09 -10.15 -13.98
N SER A 363 -14.45 -9.13 -14.74
CA SER A 363 -13.96 -8.89 -16.10
C SER A 363 -13.14 -7.61 -16.10
N ILE A 364 -11.85 -7.72 -16.36
CA ILE A 364 -10.90 -6.62 -16.35
C ILE A 364 -10.41 -6.40 -17.78
N GLU A 365 -10.56 -5.19 -18.30
CA GLU A 365 -10.10 -4.84 -19.65
C GLU A 365 -8.56 -4.82 -19.66
N VAL A 366 -7.95 -5.52 -20.62
CA VAL A 366 -6.49 -5.68 -20.73
C VAL A 366 -6.00 -5.63 -22.19
N ALA A 367 -6.79 -5.18 -23.17
CA ALA A 367 -6.34 -5.07 -24.56
C ALA A 367 -5.10 -4.20 -24.73
N PRO A 368 -4.92 -3.08 -23.99
CA PRO A 368 -3.69 -2.31 -24.04
C PRO A 368 -2.45 -3.13 -23.67
N ILE A 369 -2.55 -4.08 -22.72
CA ILE A 369 -1.44 -4.98 -22.35
C ILE A 369 -1.11 -5.92 -23.52
N LEU A 370 -2.11 -6.60 -24.10
CA LEU A 370 -1.86 -7.56 -25.18
C LEU A 370 -1.25 -6.88 -26.41
N ARG A 371 -1.65 -5.63 -26.71
CA ARG A 371 -1.04 -4.86 -27.81
C ARG A 371 0.45 -4.61 -27.58
N ARG A 372 0.92 -4.53 -26.32
CA ARG A 372 2.34 -4.41 -25.98
C ARG A 372 3.11 -5.72 -26.09
N TRP A 373 2.43 -6.86 -26.06
CA TRP A 373 3.03 -8.18 -26.28
C TRP A 373 3.26 -8.50 -27.77
N SER A 374 2.62 -7.76 -28.68
CA SER A 374 2.85 -7.92 -30.12
C SER A 374 4.32 -7.71 -30.48
N GLY A 375 4.92 -8.66 -31.20
CA GLY A 375 6.34 -8.64 -31.56
C GLY A 375 7.32 -8.90 -30.40
N VAL A 376 6.83 -9.23 -29.19
CA VAL A 376 7.68 -9.59 -28.04
C VAL A 376 7.90 -11.09 -28.01
N ASP A 377 9.16 -11.51 -27.85
CA ASP A 377 9.49 -12.92 -27.66
C ASP A 377 9.21 -13.34 -26.20
N SER A 378 8.20 -14.17 -26.00
CA SER A 378 7.79 -14.67 -24.68
C SER A 378 8.86 -15.51 -23.98
N THR A 379 9.85 -16.02 -24.71
CA THR A 379 11.00 -16.73 -24.12
C THR A 379 12.02 -15.78 -23.48
N VAL A 380 12.02 -14.51 -23.90
CA VAL A 380 12.90 -13.45 -23.37
C VAL A 380 12.17 -12.60 -22.34
N VAL A 381 10.94 -12.17 -22.64
CA VAL A 381 10.08 -11.39 -21.75
C VAL A 381 8.72 -12.10 -21.69
N PRO A 382 8.44 -12.86 -20.61
CA PRO A 382 7.18 -13.57 -20.48
C PRO A 382 5.97 -12.64 -20.54
N HIS A 383 4.93 -13.04 -21.29
CA HIS A 383 3.67 -12.32 -21.37
C HIS A 383 2.93 -12.37 -20.04
N THR A 384 3.05 -11.30 -19.26
CA THR A 384 2.67 -11.31 -17.85
C THR A 384 1.80 -10.13 -17.46
N ILE A 385 0.84 -10.42 -16.60
CA ILE A 385 0.02 -9.43 -15.91
C ILE A 385 0.34 -9.52 -14.42
N VAL A 386 0.68 -8.39 -13.82
CA VAL A 386 0.83 -8.27 -12.37
C VAL A 386 -0.43 -7.63 -11.83
N LEU A 387 -1.08 -8.29 -10.88
CA LEU A 387 -2.21 -7.72 -10.15
C LEU A 387 -1.71 -7.09 -8.86
N GLN A 388 -2.16 -5.86 -8.59
CA GLN A 388 -1.85 -5.13 -7.35
C GLN A 388 -3.04 -4.33 -6.84
N LEU A 389 -3.00 -3.96 -5.56
CA LEU A 389 -3.86 -2.92 -4.98
C LEU A 389 -2.98 -1.71 -4.67
N PRO A 390 -3.41 -0.46 -4.96
CA PRO A 390 -2.67 0.74 -4.57
C PRO A 390 -2.44 0.87 -3.06
N THR A 391 -3.25 0.18 -2.26
CA THR A 391 -3.20 0.17 -0.80
C THR A 391 -2.49 -1.06 -0.21
N GLU A 392 -1.87 -1.91 -1.04
CA GLU A 392 -1.17 -3.12 -0.56
C GLU A 392 -0.13 -2.80 0.54
N GLY A 393 -0.14 -3.60 1.60
CA GLY A 393 0.70 -3.44 2.79
C GLY A 393 0.47 -2.16 3.61
N THR A 394 -0.50 -1.32 3.23
CA THR A 394 -0.93 -0.13 3.99
C THR A 394 -2.38 -0.22 4.46
N ASP A 395 -3.07 -1.29 4.06
CA ASP A 395 -4.44 -1.63 4.44
C ASP A 395 -4.61 -3.15 4.64
N LEU A 396 -5.64 -3.52 5.40
CA LEU A 396 -6.09 -4.91 5.53
C LEU A 396 -6.88 -5.40 4.31
N THR A 397 -7.33 -4.50 3.45
CA THR A 397 -8.11 -4.82 2.25
C THR A 397 -7.34 -5.76 1.32
N GLU A 398 -7.94 -6.90 1.00
CA GLU A 398 -7.41 -7.86 0.05
C GLU A 398 -8.52 -8.42 -0.84
N LEU A 399 -8.13 -8.93 -2.00
CA LEU A 399 -9.01 -9.61 -2.94
C LEU A 399 -8.52 -11.03 -3.16
N TRP A 400 -9.42 -11.99 -3.10
CA TRP A 400 -9.13 -13.41 -3.30
C TRP A 400 -9.75 -13.89 -4.61
N PHE A 401 -9.00 -14.70 -5.36
CA PHE A 401 -9.46 -15.28 -6.61
C PHE A 401 -8.99 -16.73 -6.73
N TYR A 402 -9.75 -17.54 -7.46
CA TYR A 402 -9.28 -18.88 -7.82
C TYR A 402 -8.04 -18.81 -8.72
N SER A 403 -7.08 -19.69 -8.43
CA SER A 403 -5.83 -19.89 -9.16
C SER A 403 -5.93 -20.99 -10.22
N LEU A 404 -4.83 -21.26 -10.92
CA LEU A 404 -4.70 -22.31 -11.92
C LEU A 404 -4.89 -23.71 -11.33
N GLU A 405 -4.67 -23.89 -10.03
CA GLU A 405 -4.85 -25.18 -9.35
C GLU A 405 -6.33 -25.53 -9.13
N SER A 406 -7.24 -24.56 -9.32
CA SER A 406 -8.68 -24.76 -9.15
C SER A 406 -9.33 -25.56 -10.27
N SER A 407 -10.65 -25.75 -10.22
CA SER A 407 -11.39 -26.38 -11.32
C SER A 407 -11.32 -25.53 -12.60
N SER A 408 -11.31 -26.18 -13.77
CA SER A 408 -11.14 -25.50 -15.07
C SER A 408 -12.17 -24.42 -15.37
N THR A 409 -13.33 -24.43 -14.72
CA THR A 409 -14.39 -23.43 -14.90
C THR A 409 -14.18 -22.15 -14.08
N THR A 410 -13.33 -22.18 -13.04
CA THR A 410 -13.10 -21.02 -12.17
C THR A 410 -11.72 -20.39 -12.32
N ARG A 411 -10.78 -21.09 -12.98
CA ARG A 411 -9.42 -20.60 -13.27
C ARG A 411 -9.42 -19.24 -13.98
N PRO A 412 -8.34 -18.45 -13.83
CA PRO A 412 -8.14 -17.25 -14.62
C PRO A 412 -8.14 -17.56 -16.12
N THR A 413 -8.84 -16.74 -16.90
CA THR A 413 -8.91 -16.90 -18.37
C THR A 413 -8.78 -15.56 -19.07
N LEU A 414 -8.28 -15.59 -20.31
CA LEU A 414 -8.16 -14.43 -21.17
C LEU A 414 -9.14 -14.56 -22.33
N GLN A 415 -10.16 -13.71 -22.38
CA GLN A 415 -11.10 -13.62 -23.50
C GLN A 415 -10.62 -12.54 -24.47
N ILE A 416 -10.40 -12.91 -25.73
CA ILE A 416 -9.83 -12.04 -26.76
C ILE A 416 -10.79 -12.00 -27.94
N THR A 417 -11.25 -10.79 -28.25
CA THR A 417 -12.01 -10.49 -29.46
C THR A 417 -11.10 -9.77 -30.44
N TYR A 418 -10.98 -10.31 -31.66
CA TYR A 418 -10.02 -9.83 -32.65
C TYR A 418 -10.59 -9.90 -34.06
N VAL A 419 -10.04 -9.07 -34.94
CA VAL A 419 -10.23 -9.16 -36.38
C VAL A 419 -9.01 -9.88 -36.96
N PRO A 420 -9.17 -11.09 -37.52
CA PRO A 420 -8.09 -11.72 -38.26
C PRO A 420 -7.63 -10.79 -39.38
N ARG A 421 -6.32 -10.60 -39.56
CA ARG A 421 -5.88 -9.98 -40.80
C ARG A 421 -6.14 -10.96 -41.94
N ASN A 422 -7.21 -10.73 -42.69
CA ASN A 422 -7.34 -11.31 -44.01
C ASN A 422 -6.21 -10.70 -44.84
N ALA A 423 -5.20 -11.49 -45.21
CA ALA A 423 -4.32 -11.07 -46.29
C ALA A 423 -5.13 -11.21 -47.59
N PRO A 424 -5.42 -10.09 -48.27
CA PRO A 424 -5.15 -10.07 -49.70
C PRO A 424 -4.39 -8.78 -50.04
N GLY A 425 -3.09 -8.95 -50.29
CA GLY A 425 -2.18 -7.90 -50.74
C GLY A 425 -0.94 -8.55 -51.33
N ILE A 426 -1.12 -9.29 -52.42
CA ILE A 426 -0.10 -9.43 -53.46
C ILE A 426 0.04 -8.01 -54.07
N PRO A 427 1.27 -7.54 -54.33
CA PRO A 427 1.73 -6.15 -54.12
C PRO A 427 1.00 -5.04 -54.87
#